data_AF-A0A2V6MGM4-F1
#
_entry.id   AF-A0A2V6MGM4-F1
#
_cell.length_a   1.000
_cell.length_b   1.000
_cell.length_c   1.000
_cell.angle_alpha   90.00
_cell.angle_beta   90.00
_cell.angle_gamma   90.00
#
_symmetry.space_group_name_H-M   'P 1'
#
loop_
_entity.id
_entity.type
_entity.pdbx_description
1 polymer ?
#
loop_
_entity_poly.entity_id
_entity_poly.type
_entity_poly.pdbx_seq_one_letter_code
_entity_poly.pdbx_strand_id
1 'polypeptide(L)'
;MLRGFLLIFVLAGIVIVAMCGFRGEHSTRTPWEIFPDMVRQQKVRAQSPIDFFADGRGPRLPIASTVPIGYEMPKPQMKAPPEITPSGAAAGEELSRTRIGFSVGTDYYNTGKMGANWGTGIPVPVNAELMQRGQQRFNIT
;
A
#
# COMPACT_ATOMS: atom_id res chain seq x y z
N MET A 1 -39.06 -24.71 45.95
CA MET A 1 -38.15 -23.63 45.51
C MET A 1 -36.81 -24.17 45.00
N LEU A 2 -36.15 -25.08 45.73
CA LEU A 2 -34.85 -25.67 45.31
C LEU A 2 -34.90 -26.51 44.02
N ARG A 3 -36.00 -27.23 43.75
CA ARG A 3 -36.15 -28.07 42.54
C ARG A 3 -36.11 -27.28 41.23
N GLY A 4 -36.80 -26.12 41.18
CA GLY A 4 -36.77 -25.24 40.01
C GLY A 4 -35.40 -24.58 39.83
N PHE A 5 -34.77 -24.18 40.92
CA PHE A 5 -33.41 -23.64 40.91
C PHE A 5 -32.39 -24.64 40.33
N LEU A 6 -32.42 -25.90 40.76
CA LEU A 6 -31.52 -26.94 40.24
C LEU A 6 -31.75 -27.22 38.75
N LEU A 7 -33.00 -27.25 38.30
CA LEU A 7 -33.32 -27.40 36.88
C LEU A 7 -32.72 -26.25 36.04
N ILE A 8 -32.93 -25.00 36.47
CA ILE A 8 -32.38 -23.83 35.79
C ILE A 8 -30.85 -23.85 35.80
N PHE A 9 -30.22 -24.24 36.91
CA PHE A 9 -28.77 -24.32 37.03
C PHE A 9 -28.17 -25.34 36.06
N VAL A 10 -28.76 -26.53 35.95
CA VAL A 10 -28.33 -27.55 34.99
C VAL A 10 -28.52 -27.06 33.56
N LEU A 11 -29.66 -26.45 33.25
CA LEU A 11 -29.96 -25.94 31.92
C LEU A 11 -29.00 -24.81 31.52
N ALA A 12 -28.67 -23.90 32.45
CA ALA A 12 -27.66 -22.87 32.25
C ALA A 12 -26.27 -23.46 32.01
N GLY A 13 -25.88 -24.51 32.75
CA GLY A 13 -24.63 -25.24 32.54
C GLY A 13 -24.53 -25.84 31.13
N ILE A 14 -25.61 -26.46 30.64
CA ILE A 14 -25.68 -27.00 29.28
C ILE A 14 -25.49 -25.89 28.24
N VAL A 15 -26.14 -24.73 28.44
CA VAL A 15 -25.99 -23.57 27.53
C VAL A 15 -24.54 -23.06 27.52
N ILE A 16 -23.89 -22.94 28.68
CA ILE A 16 -22.50 -22.49 28.77
C ILE A 16 -21.56 -23.44 28.02
N VAL A 17 -21.71 -24.75 28.21
CA VAL A 17 -20.90 -25.75 27.50
C VAL A 17 -21.16 -25.69 25.99
N ALA A 18 -22.41 -25.50 25.56
CA ALA A 18 -22.73 -25.36 24.14
C ALA A 18 -22.14 -24.08 23.50
N MET A 19 -22.03 -22.98 24.25
CA MET A 19 -21.44 -21.73 23.75
C MET A 19 -19.91 -21.75 23.74
N CYS A 20 -19.29 -22.23 24.83
CA CYS A 20 -17.84 -22.22 25.01
C CYS A 20 -17.12 -23.39 24.33
N GLY A 21 -17.86 -24.45 23.99
CA GLY A 21 -17.29 -25.68 23.44
C GLY A 21 -16.59 -26.52 24.50
N PHE A 22 -15.96 -27.61 24.07
CA PHE A 22 -15.19 -28.46 24.97
C PHE A 22 -13.76 -27.93 25.14
N ARG A 23 -13.15 -28.29 26.27
CA ARG A 23 -11.79 -27.88 26.59
C ARG A 23 -10.80 -28.40 25.54
N GLY A 24 -10.06 -27.48 24.90
CA GLY A 24 -9.04 -27.80 23.90
C GLY A 24 -9.47 -27.58 22.45
N GLU A 25 -10.72 -27.21 22.20
CA GLU A 25 -11.18 -26.85 20.85
C GLU A 25 -10.83 -25.41 20.50
N HIS A 26 -10.35 -25.17 19.29
CA HIS A 26 -10.13 -23.83 18.76
C HIS A 26 -11.41 -23.30 18.10
N SER A 27 -11.83 -22.10 18.49
CA SER A 27 -12.96 -21.43 17.85
C SER A 27 -12.54 -20.75 16.55
N THR A 28 -13.38 -20.82 15.51
CA THR A 28 -13.26 -20.01 14.29
C THR A 28 -13.83 -18.60 14.45
N ARG A 29 -14.51 -18.32 15.57
CA ARG A 29 -15.05 -17.00 15.89
C ARG A 29 -13.92 -16.05 16.26
N THR A 30 -14.21 -14.76 16.14
CA THR A 30 -13.29 -13.72 16.59
C THR A 30 -12.92 -13.93 18.06
N PRO A 31 -11.62 -13.94 18.40
CA PRO A 31 -11.17 -14.07 19.78
C PRO A 31 -11.77 -12.99 20.69
N TRP A 32 -11.92 -13.34 21.96
CA TRP A 32 -12.41 -12.40 22.95
C TRP A 32 -11.28 -11.46 23.37
N GLU A 33 -11.48 -10.16 23.16
CA GLU A 33 -10.53 -9.11 23.55
C GLU A 33 -11.05 -8.43 24.83
N ILE A 34 -10.52 -8.87 25.99
CA ILE A 34 -10.94 -8.35 27.31
C ILE A 34 -10.28 -6.99 27.59
N PHE A 35 -9.04 -6.82 27.16
CA PHE A 35 -8.30 -5.58 27.30
C PHE A 35 -8.22 -4.86 25.95
N PRO A 36 -8.48 -3.54 25.91
CA PRO A 36 -8.25 -2.74 24.72
C PRO A 36 -6.75 -2.54 24.52
N ASP A 37 -6.07 -3.60 24.06
CA ASP A 37 -4.68 -3.58 23.62
C ASP A 37 -4.57 -2.88 22.25
N MET A 38 -3.37 -2.51 21.85
CA MET A 38 -3.04 -1.85 20.58
C MET A 38 -3.26 -2.74 19.33
N VAL A 39 -4.06 -3.81 19.43
CA VAL A 39 -4.54 -4.62 18.31
C VAL A 39 -5.52 -3.81 17.45
N ARG A 40 -6.53 -3.20 18.09
CA ARG A 40 -7.56 -2.37 17.44
C ARG A 40 -7.26 -0.90 17.64
N GLN A 41 -6.34 -0.38 16.83
CA GLN A 41 -5.94 1.03 16.89
C GLN A 41 -6.97 1.91 16.18
N GLN A 42 -7.20 3.11 16.72
CA GLN A 42 -8.00 4.16 16.08
C GLN A 42 -7.23 4.84 14.94
N LYS A 43 -6.84 4.05 13.94
CA LYS A 43 -6.22 4.55 12.71
C LYS A 43 -6.67 3.72 11.52
N VAL A 44 -6.87 4.38 10.39
CA VAL A 44 -7.26 3.73 9.13
C VAL A 44 -6.02 3.08 8.52
N ARG A 45 -6.09 1.77 8.24
CA ARG A 45 -5.03 1.04 7.53
C ARG A 45 -5.22 1.18 6.01
N ALA A 46 -4.17 0.88 5.24
CA ALA A 46 -4.17 1.03 3.79
C ALA A 46 -5.34 0.31 3.09
N GLN A 47 -5.75 -0.86 3.60
CA GLN A 47 -6.90 -1.63 3.13
C GLN A 47 -7.85 -1.89 4.31
N SER A 48 -8.50 -0.84 4.79
CA SER A 48 -9.48 -0.91 5.89
C SER A 48 -10.83 -0.35 5.44
N PRO A 49 -11.95 -0.94 5.88
CA PRO A 49 -13.25 -0.28 5.76
C PRO A 49 -13.33 0.93 6.70
N ILE A 50 -14.20 1.90 6.38
CA ILE A 50 -14.59 3.02 7.24
C ILE A 50 -15.99 3.53 6.89
N ASP A 51 -16.82 3.77 7.90
CA ASP A 51 -18.21 4.22 7.71
C ASP A 51 -18.36 5.73 7.51
N PHE A 52 -17.24 6.46 7.50
CA PHE A 52 -17.24 7.92 7.29
C PHE A 52 -17.56 8.31 5.84
N PHE A 53 -17.15 7.48 4.88
CA PHE A 53 -17.39 7.73 3.45
C PHE A 53 -18.53 6.85 2.93
N ALA A 54 -19.28 7.36 1.95
CA ALA A 54 -20.42 6.66 1.37
C ALA A 54 -20.08 5.30 0.72
N ASP A 55 -18.82 5.11 0.33
CA ASP A 55 -18.31 3.87 -0.29
C ASP A 55 -17.73 2.87 0.73
N GLY A 56 -17.72 3.19 2.03
CA GLY A 56 -17.27 2.28 3.08
C GLY A 56 -15.77 2.00 3.10
N ARG A 57 -14.96 2.75 2.31
CA ARG A 57 -13.53 2.50 2.11
C ARG A 57 -12.67 3.55 2.78
N GLY A 58 -11.70 3.07 3.58
CA GLY A 58 -10.60 3.88 4.10
C GLY A 58 -9.68 4.47 3.03
N PRO A 59 -9.19 3.69 2.04
CA PRO A 59 -8.34 4.23 1.00
C PRO A 59 -9.11 5.17 0.07
N ARG A 60 -8.52 6.32 -0.23
CA ARG A 60 -9.10 7.33 -1.14
C ARG A 60 -8.36 7.34 -2.46
N LEU A 61 -9.12 7.46 -3.55
CA LEU A 61 -8.53 7.73 -4.85
C LEU A 61 -7.94 9.15 -4.85
N PRO A 62 -6.80 9.36 -5.52
CA PRO A 62 -6.31 10.70 -5.77
C PRO A 62 -7.30 11.46 -6.64
N ILE A 63 -7.30 12.79 -6.52
CA ILE A 63 -8.11 13.66 -7.37
C ILE A 63 -7.59 13.54 -8.82
N ALA A 64 -8.51 13.61 -9.79
CA ALA A 64 -8.14 13.59 -11.20
C ALA A 64 -7.02 14.60 -11.49
N SER A 65 -6.05 14.19 -12.33
CA SER A 65 -4.88 15.01 -12.69
C SER A 65 -3.89 15.32 -11.55
N THR A 66 -3.93 14.59 -10.44
CA THR A 66 -2.89 14.68 -9.39
C THR A 66 -1.60 14.04 -9.88
N VAL A 67 -0.49 14.81 -9.89
CA VAL A 67 0.85 14.31 -10.23
C VAL A 67 1.60 14.00 -8.93
N PRO A 68 1.99 12.73 -8.67
CA PRO A 68 2.76 12.40 -7.49
C PRO A 68 4.19 12.94 -7.63
N ILE A 69 4.69 13.57 -6.56
CA ILE A 69 6.13 13.67 -6.34
C ILE A 69 6.61 12.22 -6.14
N GLY A 70 7.62 11.80 -6.91
CA GLY A 70 8.13 10.44 -6.91
C GLY A 70 8.66 9.96 -5.56
N TYR A 71 9.33 8.80 -5.54
CA TYR A 71 9.77 8.15 -4.30
C TYR A 71 10.86 8.89 -3.51
N GLU A 72 11.54 9.87 -4.11
CA GLU A 72 12.58 10.66 -3.45
C GLU A 72 12.04 12.01 -3.00
N MET A 73 12.21 12.31 -1.70
CA MET A 73 11.93 13.64 -1.18
C MET A 73 12.87 14.66 -1.84
N PRO A 74 12.36 15.81 -2.34
CA PRO A 74 13.22 16.88 -2.80
C PRO A 74 14.19 17.26 -1.69
N LYS A 75 15.49 17.01 -1.90
CA LYS A 75 16.52 17.42 -0.94
C LYS A 75 16.50 18.95 -0.87
N PRO A 76 16.55 19.57 0.33
CA PRO A 76 16.66 21.01 0.44
C PRO A 76 17.86 21.47 -0.38
N GLN A 77 17.62 22.34 -1.36
CA GLN A 77 18.72 23.03 -2.02
C GLN A 77 19.38 23.90 -0.95
N MET A 78 20.55 23.47 -0.46
CA MET A 78 21.43 24.36 0.27
C MET A 78 21.76 25.48 -0.73
N LYS A 79 21.13 26.65 -0.55
CA LYS A 79 21.45 27.84 -1.34
C LYS A 79 22.96 28.03 -1.22
N ALA A 80 23.70 27.75 -2.28
CA ALA A 80 25.08 28.21 -2.38
C ALA A 80 25.04 29.75 -2.23
N PRO A 81 25.98 30.35 -1.48
CA PRO A 81 26.10 31.81 -1.41
C PRO A 81 26.19 32.41 -2.82
N PRO A 82 25.62 33.61 -3.04
CA PRO A 82 25.57 34.23 -4.35
C PRO A 82 26.92 34.88 -4.66
N GLU A 83 27.95 34.09 -4.92
CA GLU A 83 29.16 34.61 -5.51
C GLU A 83 29.89 33.52 -6.28
N ILE A 84 30.33 33.88 -7.47
CA ILE A 84 30.99 33.05 -8.48
C ILE A 84 30.01 32.23 -9.33
N THR A 85 29.64 32.80 -10.49
CA THR A 85 29.42 31.99 -11.70
C THR A 85 30.77 31.46 -12.15
N PRO A 86 31.06 30.14 -12.12
CA PRO A 86 32.09 29.59 -12.97
C PRO A 86 31.41 29.27 -14.29
N SER A 87 31.47 30.25 -15.20
CA SER A 87 31.55 29.98 -16.63
C SER A 87 32.64 28.92 -16.83
N GLY A 88 32.25 27.65 -17.00
CA GLY A 88 33.23 26.55 -17.12
C GLY A 88 32.72 25.12 -16.93
N ALA A 89 31.45 24.88 -16.63
CA ALA A 89 30.85 23.55 -16.72
C ALA A 89 30.19 23.37 -18.10
N ALA A 90 30.48 22.25 -18.76
CA ALA A 90 29.86 21.89 -20.03
C ALA A 90 28.33 21.88 -19.89
N ALA A 91 27.62 22.38 -20.91
CA ALA A 91 26.18 22.26 -21.04
C ALA A 91 25.81 20.75 -21.01
N GLY A 92 25.40 20.25 -19.85
CA GLY A 92 25.18 18.81 -19.70
C GLY A 92 25.07 18.27 -18.28
N GLU A 93 25.43 19.02 -17.24
CA GLU A 93 25.19 18.59 -15.86
C GLU A 93 24.26 19.56 -15.12
N GLU A 94 23.05 19.66 -15.65
CA GLU A 94 21.89 19.99 -14.84
C GLU A 94 21.71 18.84 -13.84
N LEU A 95 22.37 18.98 -12.68
CA LEU A 95 22.26 18.14 -11.49
C LEU A 95 20.87 17.51 -11.38
N SER A 96 20.77 16.25 -11.79
CA SER A 96 19.89 15.21 -11.24
C SER A 96 18.45 15.60 -10.91
N ARG A 97 17.85 16.54 -11.67
CA ARG A 97 16.39 16.76 -11.68
C ARG A 97 15.68 15.72 -12.58
N THR A 98 16.45 14.83 -13.21
CA THR A 98 16.04 14.08 -14.41
C THR A 98 14.99 12.99 -14.20
N ARG A 99 14.62 12.55 -12.99
CA ARG A 99 13.48 11.60 -12.86
C ARG A 99 12.60 11.84 -11.64
N ILE A 100 12.17 13.09 -11.45
CA ILE A 100 11.04 13.39 -10.57
C ILE A 100 9.75 13.14 -11.36
N GLY A 101 9.31 11.87 -11.44
CA GLY A 101 8.02 11.55 -12.04
C GLY A 101 7.92 10.11 -12.52
N PHE A 102 6.98 9.35 -11.96
CA PHE A 102 6.53 8.10 -12.58
C PHE A 102 5.63 8.49 -13.76
N SER A 103 6.03 8.16 -14.99
CA SER A 103 5.23 8.40 -16.21
C SER A 103 4.92 9.87 -16.53
N VAL A 104 5.76 10.82 -16.11
CA VAL A 104 5.54 12.26 -16.38
C VAL A 104 6.05 12.68 -17.76
N GLY A 105 7.02 11.97 -18.32
CA GLY A 105 7.60 12.29 -19.63
C GLY A 105 6.74 11.79 -20.79
N THR A 106 6.73 12.52 -21.91
CA THR A 106 6.15 12.07 -23.19
C THR A 106 7.06 11.09 -23.95
N ASP A 107 8.21 10.76 -23.38
CA ASP A 107 9.25 9.95 -24.01
C ASP A 107 8.84 8.49 -24.22
N TYR A 108 9.57 7.82 -25.11
CA TYR A 108 9.36 6.42 -25.44
C TYR A 108 9.38 5.50 -24.23
N TYR A 109 10.24 5.78 -23.25
CA TYR A 109 10.34 5.02 -22.00
C TYR A 109 9.03 5.01 -21.18
N ASN A 110 8.31 6.14 -21.16
CA ASN A 110 7.10 6.30 -20.34
C ASN A 110 5.82 5.96 -21.12
N THR A 111 5.78 6.30 -22.42
CA THR A 111 4.56 6.22 -23.23
C THR A 111 4.54 5.07 -24.23
N GLY A 112 5.69 4.46 -24.52
CA GLY A 112 5.83 3.50 -25.62
C GLY A 112 5.77 4.14 -27.02
N LYS A 113 5.76 5.48 -27.12
CA LYS A 113 5.69 6.21 -28.39
C LYS A 113 6.92 7.05 -28.68
N MET A 114 7.24 7.16 -29.97
CA MET A 114 8.21 8.11 -30.53
C MET A 114 7.43 9.08 -31.43
N GLY A 115 7.03 10.22 -30.87
CA GLY A 115 6.10 11.14 -31.52
C GLY A 115 4.74 10.47 -31.74
N ALA A 116 4.30 10.40 -33.00
CA ALA A 116 3.03 9.75 -33.37
C ALA A 116 3.13 8.22 -33.49
N ASN A 117 4.34 7.66 -33.60
CA ASN A 117 4.55 6.25 -33.89
C ASN A 117 4.77 5.44 -32.61
N TRP A 118 4.37 4.17 -32.62
CA TRP A 118 4.74 3.21 -31.58
C TRP A 118 6.20 2.79 -31.77
N GLY A 119 6.97 2.75 -30.69
CA GLY A 119 8.30 2.18 -30.77
C GLY A 119 8.24 0.65 -30.80
N THR A 120 9.19 0.04 -31.51
CA THR A 120 9.22 -1.39 -31.80
C THR A 120 10.11 -2.21 -30.87
N GLY A 121 10.90 -1.55 -30.01
CA GLY A 121 11.85 -2.19 -29.10
C GLY A 121 11.43 -2.14 -27.62
N ILE A 122 12.35 -2.56 -26.75
CA ILE A 122 12.22 -2.38 -25.31
C ILE A 122 13.12 -1.19 -24.93
N PRO A 123 12.58 -0.12 -24.32
CA PRO A 123 13.35 1.11 -24.00
C PRO A 123 14.29 0.95 -22.79
N VAL A 124 14.55 -0.29 -22.36
CA VAL A 124 15.44 -0.67 -21.27
C VAL A 124 16.36 -1.79 -21.70
N PRO A 125 17.60 -1.85 -21.16
CA PRO A 125 18.51 -2.95 -21.46
C PRO A 125 17.90 -4.28 -21.05
N VAL A 126 17.83 -5.21 -22.01
CA VAL A 126 17.26 -6.53 -21.83
C VAL A 126 18.35 -7.48 -21.32
N ASN A 127 18.51 -7.49 -20.00
CA ASN A 127 19.47 -8.38 -19.32
C ASN A 127 18.79 -9.70 -18.90
N ALA A 128 19.58 -10.73 -18.63
CA ALA A 128 19.08 -12.05 -18.19
C ALA A 128 18.16 -11.95 -16.95
N GLU A 129 18.54 -11.12 -15.97
CA GLU A 129 17.74 -10.89 -14.76
C GLU A 129 16.37 -10.27 -15.06
N LEU A 130 16.31 -9.32 -16.01
CA LEU A 130 15.07 -8.68 -16.41
C LEU A 130 14.15 -9.68 -17.13
N MET A 131 14.70 -10.53 -17.99
CA MET A 131 13.95 -11.59 -18.66
C MET A 131 13.36 -12.59 -17.66
N GLN A 132 14.16 -13.00 -16.66
CA GLN A 132 13.70 -13.92 -15.62
C GLN A 132 12.59 -13.29 -14.75
N ARG A 133 12.73 -12.02 -14.36
CA ARG A 133 11.66 -11.26 -13.70
C ARG A 133 10.42 -11.11 -14.59
N GLY A 134 10.60 -10.89 -15.88
CA GLY A 134 9.53 -10.83 -16.86
C GLY A 134 8.72 -12.12 -16.90
N GLN A 135 9.39 -13.28 -16.96
CA GLN A 135 8.75 -14.59 -16.89
C GLN A 135 7.99 -14.78 -15.57
N GLN A 136 8.58 -14.41 -14.43
CA GLN A 136 7.91 -14.48 -13.13
C GLN A 136 6.63 -13.63 -13.09
N ARG A 137 6.65 -12.43 -13.70
CA ARG A 137 5.48 -11.54 -13.73
C ARG A 137 4.41 -11.99 -14.73
N PHE A 138 4.81 -12.51 -15.88
CA PHE A 138 3.88 -13.05 -16.90
C PHE A 138 3.10 -14.26 -16.39
N ASN A 139 3.73 -15.08 -15.53
CA ASN A 139 3.12 -16.29 -14.97
C ASN A 139 2.31 -16.04 -13.68
N ILE A 140 2.08 -14.79 -13.26
CA ILE A 140 1.19 -14.51 -12.12
C ILE A 140 -0.26 -14.71 -12.58
N THR A 141 -0.94 -15.69 -11.99
CA THR A 141 -2.38 -15.97 -12.15
C THR A 141 -3.17 -15.48 -10.97
#